data_AF-W9VVN2-F1
#
_entry.id   AF-W9VVN2-F1
#
_cell.length_a   1.000
_cell.length_b   1.000
_cell.length_c   1.000
_cell.angle_alpha   90.00
_cell.angle_beta   90.00
_cell.angle_gamma   90.00
#
_symmetry.space_group_name_H-M   'P 1'
#
loop_
_entity.id
_entity.type
_entity.pdbx_description
1 polymer ?
#
loop_
_entity_poly.entity_id
_entity_poly.type
_entity_poly.pdbx_seq_one_letter_code
_entity_poly.pdbx_strand_id
1 'polypeptide(L)'
;MTMGIGKLNVDDWIIYDNLFLDEHKQKLERLQDPEVRPIIFQHQDGTYEASKEALGIIIRYITTRYPDIFKVEGDYLHIPSLGELYRIQEPFDRHPLEVAGLIVYEDV
;
A
#
# COMPACT_ATOMS: atom_id res chain seq x y z
N MET A 1 3.31 -19.20 34.06
CA MET A 1 3.11 -18.13 33.05
C MET A 1 3.35 -18.75 31.69
N THR A 2 2.28 -19.02 30.95
CA THR A 2 2.38 -19.63 29.62
C THR A 2 2.32 -18.49 28.61
N MET A 3 3.46 -18.13 28.01
CA MET A 3 3.43 -17.35 26.76
C MET A 3 2.98 -18.31 25.66
N GLY A 4 1.68 -18.32 25.38
CA GLY A 4 1.14 -18.96 24.19
C GLY A 4 1.33 -18.01 23.02
N ILE A 5 2.17 -18.38 22.05
CA ILE A 5 2.16 -17.71 20.74
C ILE A 5 0.78 -18.03 20.14
N GLY A 6 -0.11 -17.04 20.14
CA GLY A 6 -1.36 -17.11 19.40
C GLY A 6 -1.05 -17.33 17.92
N LYS A 7 -1.85 -18.17 17.25
CA LYS A 7 -1.71 -18.39 15.81
C LYS A 7 -1.86 -17.02 15.12
N LEU A 8 -0.82 -16.55 14.42
CA LEU A 8 -0.95 -15.37 13.57
C LEU A 8 -2.04 -15.68 12.54
N ASN A 9 -3.16 -14.98 12.64
CA ASN A 9 -4.18 -15.06 11.61
C ASN A 9 -3.67 -14.23 10.44
N VAL A 10 -3.24 -14.89 9.37
CA VAL A 10 -2.72 -14.23 8.17
C VAL A 10 -3.77 -13.29 7.58
N ASP A 11 -5.06 -13.57 7.81
CA ASP A 11 -6.18 -12.75 7.35
C ASP A 11 -6.31 -11.39 8.07
N ASP A 12 -5.56 -11.18 9.15
CA ASP A 12 -5.53 -9.93 9.92
C ASP A 12 -4.27 -9.10 9.63
N TRP A 13 -3.55 -9.37 8.53
CA TRP A 13 -2.31 -8.65 8.22
C TRP A 13 -2.54 -7.20 7.79
N ILE A 14 -3.51 -6.96 6.89
CA ILE A 14 -3.94 -5.61 6.48
C ILE A 14 -5.46 -5.60 6.54
N ILE A 15 -6.02 -4.59 7.22
CA ILE A 15 -7.46 -4.46 7.47
C ILE A 15 -7.94 -3.15 6.86
N TYR A 16 -8.96 -3.23 6.00
CA TYR A 16 -9.66 -2.07 5.47
C TYR A 16 -11.00 -1.92 6.18
N ASP A 17 -11.18 -0.78 6.84
CA ASP A 17 -12.43 -0.38 7.46
C ASP A 17 -13.16 0.67 6.60
N ASN A 18 -14.19 1.29 7.18
CA ASN A 18 -14.96 2.34 6.51
C ASN A 18 -14.24 3.69 6.45
N LEU A 19 -13.12 3.87 7.14
CA LEU A 19 -12.32 5.11 7.13
C LEU A 19 -11.32 5.13 5.99
N PHE A 20 -10.86 3.96 5.54
CA PHE A 20 -9.85 3.79 4.48
C PHE A 20 -9.93 4.81 3.33
N LEU A 21 -11.12 5.07 2.78
CA LEU A 21 -11.26 5.97 1.62
C LEU A 21 -10.93 7.43 1.96
N ASP A 22 -11.47 7.94 3.07
CA ASP A 22 -11.25 9.33 3.51
C ASP A 22 -9.79 9.56 3.90
N GLU A 23 -9.22 8.53 4.49
CA GLU A 23 -7.88 8.45 5.02
C GLU A 23 -6.83 8.33 3.91
N HIS A 24 -7.06 7.46 2.93
CA HIS A 24 -6.28 7.37 1.70
C HIS A 24 -6.23 8.71 0.97
N LYS A 25 -7.39 9.35 0.79
CA LYS A 25 -7.49 10.63 0.10
C LYS A 25 -6.65 11.72 0.79
N GLN A 26 -6.73 11.80 2.12
CA GLN A 26 -5.91 12.74 2.90
C GLN A 26 -4.41 12.47 2.74
N LYS A 27 -4.00 11.20 2.75
CA LYS A 27 -2.59 10.82 2.55
C LYS A 27 -2.11 11.21 1.15
N LEU A 28 -2.93 10.96 0.13
CA LEU A 28 -2.63 11.34 -1.25
C LEU A 28 -2.50 12.86 -1.41
N GLU A 29 -3.40 13.64 -0.81
CA GLU A 29 -3.33 15.11 -0.81
C GLU A 29 -2.04 15.60 -0.14
N ARG A 30 -1.65 15.03 1.02
CA ARG A 30 -0.39 15.37 1.70
C ARG A 30 0.85 14.99 0.89
N LEU A 31 0.81 13.90 0.11
CA LEU A 31 1.90 13.48 -0.77
C LEU A 31 2.09 14.37 -2.00
N GLN A 32 1.10 15.20 -2.33
CA GLN A 32 1.18 16.19 -3.41
C GLN A 32 1.78 17.52 -2.94
N ASP A 33 1.75 17.80 -1.64
CA ASP A 33 2.36 18.99 -1.06
C ASP A 33 3.90 18.84 -1.02
N PRO A 34 4.67 19.69 -1.73
CA PRO A 34 6.13 19.58 -1.79
C PRO A 34 6.83 19.79 -0.44
N GLU A 35 6.23 20.54 0.49
CA GLU A 35 6.80 20.77 1.83
C GLU A 35 6.54 19.59 2.76
N VAL A 36 5.40 18.92 2.60
CA VAL A 36 4.98 17.78 3.44
C VAL A 36 5.51 16.45 2.92
N ARG A 37 5.57 16.26 1.60
CA ARG A 37 6.02 15.03 0.93
C ARG A 37 7.32 14.45 1.50
N PRO A 38 8.42 15.20 1.67
CA PRO A 38 9.66 14.65 2.21
C PRO A 38 9.59 14.28 3.70
N ILE A 39 8.59 14.79 4.43
CA ILE A 39 8.37 14.45 5.84
C ILE A 39 7.67 13.10 5.94
N ILE A 40 6.65 12.88 5.10
CA ILE A 40 5.78 11.69 5.14
C ILE A 40 6.29 10.52 4.30
N PHE A 41 7.11 10.77 3.29
CA PHE A 41 7.69 9.74 2.45
C PHE A 41 9.20 9.85 2.48
N GLN A 42 9.83 8.88 3.14
CA GLN A 42 11.27 8.75 3.24
C GLN A 42 11.65 7.32 2.86
N HIS A 43 12.72 7.19 2.09
CA HIS A 43 13.32 5.90 1.79
C HIS A 43 14.83 6.01 1.94
N GLN A 44 15.47 4.89 2.25
CA GLN A 44 16.92 4.81 2.33
C GLN A 44 17.51 4.41 0.98
N ASP A 45 18.70 4.91 0.65
CA ASP A 45 19.42 4.47 -0.54
C ASP A 45 19.71 2.96 -0.47
N GLY A 46 19.47 2.26 -1.58
CA GLY A 46 19.67 0.82 -1.70
C GLY A 46 18.47 -0.04 -1.27
N THR A 47 17.36 0.53 -0.78
CA THR A 47 16.15 -0.23 -0.42
C THR A 47 15.14 -0.38 -1.57
N TYR A 48 15.47 0.09 -2.78
CA TYR A 48 14.56 0.07 -3.93
C TYR A 48 14.07 -1.34 -4.27
N GLU A 49 14.97 -2.32 -4.35
CA GLU A 49 14.62 -3.71 -4.65
C GLU A 49 13.74 -4.31 -3.55
N ALA A 50 14.07 -4.07 -2.28
CA ALA A 50 13.24 -4.51 -1.15
C ALA A 50 11.85 -3.86 -1.18
N SER A 51 11.75 -2.60 -1.63
CA SER A 51 10.48 -1.90 -1.78
C SER A 51 9.62 -2.52 -2.88
N LYS A 52 10.22 -2.96 -3.99
CA LYS A 52 9.51 -3.70 -5.06
C LYS A 52 8.98 -5.03 -4.55
N GLU A 53 9.80 -5.78 -3.82
CA GLU A 53 9.40 -7.05 -3.22
C GLU A 53 8.24 -6.85 -2.24
N ALA A 54 8.36 -5.88 -1.32
CA ALA A 54 7.32 -5.54 -0.36
C ALA A 54 6.00 -5.18 -1.05
N LEU A 55 6.05 -4.32 -2.08
CA LEU A 55 4.87 -3.96 -2.87
C LEU A 55 4.23 -5.20 -3.50
N GLY A 56 5.02 -6.11 -4.07
CA GLY A 56 4.50 -7.36 -4.66
C GLY A 56 3.77 -8.25 -3.65
N ILE A 57 4.31 -8.38 -2.43
CA ILE A 57 3.67 -9.16 -1.36
C ILE A 57 2.34 -8.50 -0.93
N ILE A 58 2.34 -7.17 -0.75
CA ILE A 58 1.14 -6.41 -0.39
C ILE A 58 0.06 -6.57 -1.47
N ILE A 59 0.39 -6.35 -2.74
CA ILE A 59 -0.58 -6.47 -3.85
C ILE A 59 -1.18 -7.87 -3.88
N ARG A 60 -0.35 -8.90 -3.77
CA ARG A 60 -0.82 -10.29 -3.76
C ARG A 60 -1.80 -10.53 -2.61
N TYR A 61 -1.51 -10.00 -1.43
CA TYR A 61 -2.38 -10.14 -0.26
C TYR A 61 -3.72 -9.43 -0.47
N ILE A 62 -3.71 -8.13 -0.76
CA ILE A 62 -4.93 -7.31 -0.81
C ILE A 62 -5.85 -7.73 -1.96
N THR A 63 -5.30 -8.17 -3.10
CA THR A 63 -6.11 -8.59 -4.26
C THR A 63 -6.73 -9.97 -4.04
N THR A 64 -6.11 -10.80 -3.18
CA THR A 64 -6.70 -12.08 -2.76
C THR A 64 -7.78 -11.86 -1.70
N ARG A 65 -7.52 -10.96 -0.74
CA ARG A 65 -8.39 -10.76 0.44
C ARG A 65 -9.55 -9.78 0.22
N TYR A 66 -9.35 -8.78 -0.63
CA TYR A 66 -10.25 -7.67 -0.92
C TYR A 66 -10.42 -7.42 -2.44
N PRO A 67 -10.81 -8.45 -3.23
CA PRO A 67 -10.94 -8.33 -4.69
C PRO A 67 -12.01 -7.32 -5.16
N ASP A 68 -12.95 -6.97 -4.26
CA ASP A 68 -13.98 -5.97 -4.55
C ASP A 68 -13.45 -4.52 -4.45
N ILE A 69 -12.38 -4.32 -3.67
CA ILE A 69 -11.74 -3.00 -3.47
C ILE A 69 -10.55 -2.82 -4.42
N PHE A 70 -9.77 -3.88 -4.64
CA PHE A 70 -8.53 -3.83 -5.40
C PHE A 70 -8.56 -4.77 -6.61
N LYS A 71 -8.26 -4.22 -7.78
CA LYS A 71 -8.21 -5.00 -9.04
C LYS A 71 -6.88 -4.82 -9.74
N VAL A 72 -6.30 -5.89 -10.23
CA VAL A 72 -5.10 -5.82 -11.07
C VAL A 72 -5.52 -5.92 -12.53
N GLU A 73 -5.12 -4.92 -13.31
CA GLU A 73 -5.40 -4.80 -14.74
C GLU A 73 -4.07 -4.61 -15.48
N GLY A 74 -3.48 -5.73 -15.92
CA GLY A 74 -2.15 -5.74 -16.53
C GLY A 74 -1.08 -5.30 -15.54
N ASP A 75 -0.40 -4.19 -15.83
CA ASP A 75 0.69 -3.63 -15.02
C ASP A 75 0.19 -2.66 -13.94
N TYR A 76 -1.12 -2.52 -13.77
CA TYR A 76 -1.73 -1.53 -12.89
C TYR A 76 -2.58 -2.17 -11.79
N LEU A 77 -2.55 -1.58 -10.61
CA LEU A 77 -3.52 -1.76 -9.54
C LEU A 77 -4.57 -0.63 -9.63
N HIS A 78 -5.82 -1.02 -9.72
CA HIS A 78 -6.98 -0.15 -9.78
C HIS A 78 -7.72 -0.19 -8.44
N ILE A 79 -8.06 0.98 -7.91
CA ILE A 79 -8.96 1.17 -6.76
C ILE A 79 -10.27 1.81 -7.29
N PRO A 80 -11.29 1.01 -7.68
CA PRO A 80 -12.43 1.53 -8.43
C PRO A 80 -13.26 2.58 -7.69
N SER A 81 -13.33 2.49 -6.35
CA SER A 81 -14.05 3.46 -5.52
C SER A 81 -13.43 4.87 -5.56
N LEU A 82 -12.14 4.97 -5.86
CA LEU A 82 -11.40 6.23 -5.97
C LEU A 82 -11.12 6.63 -7.43
N GLY A 83 -11.27 5.70 -8.38
CA GLY A 83 -10.91 5.91 -9.78
C GLY A 83 -9.40 6.04 -9.98
N GLU A 84 -8.60 5.44 -9.08
CA GLU A 84 -7.15 5.58 -9.05
C GLU A 84 -6.44 4.38 -9.64
N LEU A 85 -5.35 4.64 -10.34
CA LEU A 85 -4.51 3.64 -11.00
C LEU A 85 -3.05 3.83 -10.56
N TYR A 86 -2.47 2.75 -10.04
CA TYR A 86 -1.07 2.71 -9.63
C TYR A 86 -0.33 1.68 -10.46
N ARG A 87 0.76 2.08 -11.11
CA ARG A 87 1.61 1.14 -11.82
C ARG A 87 2.40 0.29 -10.83
N ILE A 88 2.31 -1.03 -10.98
CA ILE A 88 2.88 -2.02 -10.04
C ILE A 88 3.99 -2.88 -10.66
N GLN A 89 4.39 -2.56 -11.90
CA GLN A 89 5.50 -3.17 -12.62
C GLN A 89 6.42 -2.08 -13.19
N GLU A 90 7.67 -2.44 -13.48
CA GLU A 90 8.63 -1.50 -14.06
C GLU A 90 8.25 -1.10 -15.50
N PRO A 91 8.56 0.14 -15.92
CA PRO A 91 9.01 1.27 -15.10
C PRO A 91 7.88 1.83 -14.22
N PHE A 92 8.15 2.07 -12.94
CA PHE A 92 7.14 2.61 -12.01
C PHE A 92 6.91 4.12 -12.20
N ASP A 93 5.65 4.55 -12.06
CA ASP A 93 5.28 5.98 -12.09
C ASP A 93 5.59 6.69 -10.76
N ARG A 94 5.64 5.93 -9.65
CA ARG A 94 5.99 6.38 -8.28
C ARG A 94 6.94 5.39 -7.64
N HIS A 95 7.65 5.79 -6.59
CA HIS A 95 8.50 4.85 -5.86
C HIS A 95 7.63 3.68 -5.32
N PRO A 96 8.05 2.40 -5.44
CA PRO A 96 7.24 1.26 -5.02
C PRO A 96 6.77 1.33 -3.57
N LEU A 97 7.62 1.85 -2.68
CA LEU A 97 7.28 2.09 -1.28
C LEU A 97 6.19 3.16 -1.09
N GLU A 98 6.14 4.17 -1.95
CA GLU A 98 5.08 5.20 -1.90
C GLU A 98 3.73 4.57 -2.26
N VAL A 99 3.71 3.72 -3.29
CA VAL A 99 2.52 2.96 -3.68
C VAL A 99 2.09 2.01 -2.56
N ALA A 100 3.04 1.30 -1.94
CA ALA A 100 2.77 0.43 -0.79
C ALA A 100 2.15 1.22 0.38
N GLY A 101 2.71 2.38 0.72
CA GLY A 101 2.19 3.24 1.79
C GLY A 101 0.80 3.81 1.50
N LEU A 102 0.47 4.10 0.24
CA LEU A 102 -0.87 4.50 -0.19
C LEU A 102 -1.89 3.36 -0.03
N ILE A 103 -1.46 2.13 -0.28
CA ILE A 103 -2.32 0.94 -0.24
C ILE A 103 -2.58 0.46 1.19
N VAL A 104 -1.54 0.33 2.02
CA VAL A 104 -1.67 -0.20 3.39
C VAL A 104 -2.35 0.81 4.31
N TYR A 105 -2.33 2.09 3.92
CA TYR A 105 -2.83 3.26 4.64
C TYR A 105 -2.19 3.50 6.02
N GLU A 106 -2.08 2.50 6.90
CA GLU A 106 -1.28 2.55 8.14
C GLU A 106 0.21 2.79 7.84
N ASP A 107 0.95 3.36 8.79
CA ASP A 107 2.38 3.61 8.64
C ASP A 107 3.14 2.29 8.44
N VAL A 108 3.80 2.16 7.29
CA VAL A 108 4.68 1.04 6.91
C VAL A 108 6.13 1.47 7.01
#